data_AF-A0A1S3ITW2-F1
#
_entry.id   AF-A0A1S3ITW2-F1
#
_cell.length_a   1.000
_cell.length_b   1.000
_cell.length_c   1.000
_cell.angle_alpha   90.00
_cell.angle_beta   90.00
_cell.angle_gamma   90.00
#
_symmetry.space_group_name_H-M   'P 1'
#
loop_
_entity.id
_entity.type
_entity.pdbx_description
1 polymer ?
#
loop_
_entity_poly.entity_id
_entity_poly.type
_entity_poly.pdbx_seq_one_letter_code
_entity_poly.pdbx_strand_id
1 'polypeptide(L)'
;MADYWKSNPRKFCEYCKCWIADNKPSIDFHEKGKRHKENVEKKIDELRKKGVADAKKKQFEEDAFKEMELAALEAFKKDLIDNPDLAKQPTYNK
;
A
#
# COMPACT_ATOMS: atom_id res chain seq x y z
N MET A 1 8.55 -48.26 -18.79
CA MET A 1 8.29 -47.18 -17.81
C MET A 1 8.86 -45.91 -18.40
N ALA A 2 8.02 -44.89 -18.64
CA ALA A 2 8.48 -43.65 -19.23
C ALA A 2 9.20 -42.82 -18.17
N ASP A 3 10.44 -42.42 -18.44
CA ASP A 3 11.21 -41.51 -17.59
C ASP A 3 10.44 -40.20 -17.44
N TYR A 4 10.00 -39.91 -16.21
CA TYR A 4 9.26 -38.69 -15.90
C TYR A 4 10.22 -37.50 -15.95
N TRP A 5 10.23 -36.76 -17.06
CA TRP A 5 11.03 -35.54 -17.13
C TRP A 5 10.49 -34.51 -16.14
N LYS A 6 11.24 -34.31 -15.06
CA LYS A 6 10.95 -33.30 -14.04
C LYS A 6 11.73 -32.03 -14.36
N SER A 7 11.03 -30.92 -14.54
CA SER A 7 11.66 -29.61 -14.77
C SER A 7 12.54 -29.22 -13.58
N ASN A 8 13.71 -28.64 -13.86
CA ASN A 8 14.61 -28.14 -12.83
C ASN A 8 13.98 -26.91 -12.15
N PRO A 9 13.86 -26.88 -10.81
CA PRO A 9 13.28 -25.74 -10.10
C PRO A 9 14.08 -24.45 -10.33
N ARG A 10 13.35 -23.33 -10.43
CA ARG A 10 13.91 -21.98 -10.61
C ARG A 10 13.34 -21.03 -9.58
N LYS A 11 14.19 -20.18 -9.02
CA LYS A 11 13.83 -19.11 -8.08
C LYS A 11 13.77 -17.77 -8.81
N PHE A 12 12.77 -16.95 -8.53
CA PHE A 12 12.69 -15.59 -9.04
C PHE A 12 13.30 -14.61 -8.04
N CYS A 13 14.11 -13.67 -8.53
CA CYS A 13 14.58 -12.54 -7.73
C CYS A 13 13.74 -11.30 -8.00
N GLU A 14 13.07 -10.78 -6.97
CA GLU A 14 12.20 -9.60 -7.07
C GLU A 14 12.97 -8.30 -7.37
N TYR A 15 14.17 -8.15 -6.82
CA TYR A 15 15.00 -6.96 -7.00
C TYR A 15 15.62 -6.90 -8.40
N CYS A 16 16.13 -8.04 -8.89
CA CYS A 16 16.79 -8.12 -10.19
C CYS A 16 15.84 -8.45 -11.34
N LYS A 17 14.59 -8.84 -11.04
CA LYS A 17 13.55 -9.29 -11.98
C LYS A 17 14.04 -10.38 -12.93
N CYS A 18 14.77 -11.38 -12.41
CA CYS A 18 15.30 -12.49 -13.19
C CYS A 18 15.05 -13.84 -12.53
N TRP A 19 15.02 -14.88 -13.35
CA TRP A 19 14.94 -16.28 -12.93
C TRP A 19 16.33 -16.87 -12.77
N ILE A 20 16.55 -17.57 -11.66
CA ILE A 20 17.81 -18.18 -11.26
C ILE A 20 17.56 -19.67 -11.02
N ALA A 21 18.57 -20.52 -11.16
CA ALA A 21 18.46 -21.92 -10.77
C ALA A 21 18.26 -22.04 -9.25
N ASP A 22 17.36 -22.93 -8.83
CA ASP A 22 17.06 -23.15 -7.40
C ASP A 22 18.11 -24.08 -6.76
N ASN A 23 19.37 -23.63 -6.78
CA ASN A 23 20.46 -24.29 -6.07
C ASN A 23 21.20 -23.27 -5.19
N LYS A 24 21.67 -23.72 -4.01
CA LYS A 24 22.30 -22.84 -3.01
C LYS A 24 23.46 -22.01 -3.60
N PRO A 25 24.41 -22.58 -4.36
CA PRO A 25 25.53 -21.81 -4.89
C PRO A 25 25.09 -20.70 -5.87
N SER A 26 24.12 -20.97 -6.74
CA SER A 26 23.61 -19.99 -7.70
C SER A 26 22.86 -18.85 -7.03
N ILE A 27 22.14 -19.16 -5.94
CA ILE A 27 21.44 -18.14 -5.13
C ILE A 27 22.48 -17.27 -4.40
N ASP A 28 23.45 -17.88 -3.73
CA ASP A 28 24.49 -17.16 -2.99
C ASP A 28 25.31 -16.23 -3.90
N PHE A 29 25.67 -16.69 -5.10
CA PHE A 29 26.39 -15.88 -6.07
C PHE A 29 25.55 -14.70 -6.56
N HIS A 30 24.25 -14.94 -6.80
CA HIS A 30 23.33 -13.89 -7.21
C HIS A 30 23.17 -12.82 -6.11
N GLU A 31 22.94 -13.23 -4.86
CA GLU A 31 22.72 -12.33 -3.73
C GLU A 31 24.00 -11.53 -3.37
N LYS A 32 25.17 -12.15 -3.53
CA LYS A 32 26.46 -11.47 -3.33
C LYS A 32 26.84 -10.54 -4.48
N GLY A 33 26.19 -10.68 -5.64
CA GLY A 33 26.47 -9.91 -6.85
C GLY A 33 26.23 -8.41 -6.67
N LYS A 34 27.11 -7.58 -7.25
CA LYS A 34 27.07 -6.11 -7.14
C LYS A 34 25.72 -5.52 -7.57
N ARG A 35 25.19 -5.97 -8.71
CA ARG A 35 23.90 -5.52 -9.25
C ARG A 35 22.74 -5.81 -8.28
N HIS A 36 22.74 -6.96 -7.61
CA HIS A 36 21.69 -7.31 -6.66
C HIS A 36 21.72 -6.36 -5.45
N LYS A 37 22.90 -6.16 -4.86
CA LYS A 37 23.10 -5.25 -3.72
C LYS A 37 22.68 -3.81 -4.04
N GLU A 38 23.10 -3.28 -5.19
CA GLU A 38 22.73 -1.93 -5.61
C GLU A 38 21.21 -1.78 -5.84
N ASN A 39 20.55 -2.80 -6.39
CA ASN A 39 19.09 -2.77 -6.59
C ASN A 39 18.34 -2.84 -5.26
N VAL A 40 18.84 -3.62 -4.30
CA VAL A 40 18.30 -3.70 -2.95
C VAL A 40 18.44 -2.35 -2.24
N GLU A 41 19.63 -1.73 -2.28
CA GLU A 41 19.88 -0.41 -1.68
C GLU A 41 18.96 0.66 -2.28
N LYS A 42 18.85 0.73 -3.63
CA LYS A 42 17.91 1.63 -4.30
C LYS A 42 16.48 1.41 -3.86
N LYS A 43 16.06 0.14 -3.74
CA LYS A 43 14.71 -0.19 -3.30
C LYS A 43 14.43 0.25 -1.87
N ILE A 44 15.41 0.10 -0.98
CA ILE A 44 15.31 0.58 0.40
C ILE A 44 15.21 2.11 0.42
N ASP A 45 16.03 2.82 -0.35
CA ASP A 45 15.99 4.28 -0.44
C ASP A 45 14.65 4.79 -0.99
N GLU A 46 14.12 4.15 -2.03
CA GLU A 46 12.79 4.42 -2.56
C GLU A 46 11.70 4.21 -1.50
N LEU A 47 11.79 3.11 -0.73
CA LEU A 47 10.81 2.82 0.31
C LEU A 47 10.86 3.86 1.44
N ARG A 48 12.05 4.29 1.86
CA ARG A 48 12.19 5.36 2.87
C ARG A 48 11.56 6.67 2.38
N LYS A 49 11.85 7.07 1.14
CA LYS A 49 11.28 8.29 0.54
C LYS A 49 9.76 8.21 0.42
N LYS A 50 9.23 7.06 0.00
CA LYS A 50 7.78 6.81 -0.05
C LYS A 50 7.16 6.89 1.34
N GLY A 51 7.74 6.25 2.36
CA GLY A 51 7.22 6.30 3.72
C GLY A 51 7.10 7.73 4.27
N VAL A 52 8.07 8.60 4.01
CA VAL A 52 8.00 10.02 4.40
C VAL A 52 6.91 10.76 3.63
N ALA A 53 6.83 10.55 2.31
CA ALA A 53 5.81 11.18 1.48
C ALA A 53 4.39 10.73 1.86
N ASP A 54 4.21 9.44 2.14
CA ASP A 54 2.92 8.85 2.51
C ASP A 54 2.50 9.32 3.91
N ALA A 55 3.43 9.46 4.85
CA ALA A 55 3.14 10.05 6.17
C ALA A 55 2.64 11.51 6.03
N LYS A 56 3.29 12.32 5.19
CA LYS A 56 2.88 13.71 4.94
C LYS A 56 1.51 13.77 4.24
N LYS A 57 1.27 12.91 3.25
CA LYS A 57 -0.03 12.82 2.57
C LYS A 57 -1.13 12.44 3.54
N LYS A 58 -0.89 11.43 4.39
CA LYS A 58 -1.85 10.99 5.39
C LYS A 58 -2.21 12.10 6.37
N GLN A 59 -1.23 12.88 6.83
CA GLN A 59 -1.49 14.05 7.68
C GLN A 59 -2.37 15.09 6.98
N PHE A 60 -2.05 15.41 5.72
CA PHE A 60 -2.84 16.36 4.93
C PHE A 60 -4.27 15.84 4.70
N GLU A 61 -4.43 14.56 4.39
CA GLU A 61 -5.74 13.92 4.24
C GLU A 61 -6.52 13.97 5.55
N GLU A 62 -5.90 13.61 6.68
CA GLU A 62 -6.52 13.66 8.02
C GLU A 62 -6.98 15.08 8.37
N ASP A 63 -6.19 16.11 8.06
CA ASP A 63 -6.56 17.50 8.34
C ASP A 63 -7.70 17.98 7.40
N ALA A 64 -7.64 17.63 6.12
CA ALA A 64 -8.72 17.92 5.17
C ALA A 64 -10.03 17.22 5.56
N PHE A 65 -9.98 15.99 6.08
CA PHE A 65 -11.17 15.29 6.58
C PHE A 65 -11.76 16.00 7.81
N LYS A 66 -10.93 16.47 8.75
CA LYS A 66 -11.41 17.22 9.92
C LYS A 66 -12.11 18.51 9.50
N GLU A 67 -11.53 19.27 8.57
CA GLU A 67 -12.14 20.51 8.07
C GLU A 67 -13.49 20.23 7.38
N MET A 68 -13.55 19.17 6.58
CA MET A 68 -14.78 18.74 5.92
C MET A 68 -15.86 18.34 6.94
N GLU A 69 -15.49 17.58 7.98
CA GLU A 69 -16.40 17.17 9.05
C GLU A 69 -16.94 18.38 9.83
N LEU A 70 -16.07 19.33 10.17
CA LEU A 70 -16.49 20.56 10.86
C LEU A 70 -17.45 21.40 10.01
N ALA A 71 -17.14 21.60 8.72
CA ALA A 71 -18.01 22.32 7.80
C ALA A 71 -19.36 21.61 7.63
N ALA A 72 -19.36 20.28 7.54
CA ALA A 72 -20.59 19.48 7.47
C ALA A 72 -21.43 19.62 8.74
N LEU A 73 -20.81 19.61 9.93
CA LEU A 73 -21.50 19.80 11.21
C LEU A 73 -22.07 21.23 11.34
N GLU A 74 -21.35 22.24 10.86
CA GLU A 74 -21.86 23.62 10.85
C GLU A 74 -23.04 23.80 9.89
N ALA A 75 -22.96 23.24 8.69
CA ALA A 75 -24.08 23.22 7.74
C ALA A 75 -25.28 22.50 8.34
N PHE A 76 -25.07 21.32 8.92
CA PHE A 76 -26.12 20.56 9.60
C PHE A 76 -26.78 21.35 10.72
N LYS A 77 -26.00 22.06 11.56
CA LYS A 77 -26.55 22.93 12.61
C LYS A 77 -27.41 24.05 12.04
N LYS A 78 -27.00 24.67 10.92
CA LYS A 78 -27.80 25.70 10.25
C LYS A 78 -29.10 25.12 9.70
N ASP A 79 -29.03 23.97 9.03
CA ASP A 79 -30.21 23.28 8.52
C ASP A 79 -31.23 22.93 9.62
N LEU A 80 -30.74 22.55 10.82
CA LEU A 80 -31.60 22.31 11.98
C LEU A 80 -32.28 23.59 12.53
N ILE A 81 -31.60 24.73 12.46
CA ILE A 81 -32.16 26.03 12.89
C ILE A 81 -33.22 26.50 11.89
N ASP A 82 -32.91 26.40 10.60
CA ASP A 82 -33.78 26.86 9.52
C ASP A 82 -34.99 25.94 9.33
N ASN A 83 -34.84 24.63 9.55
CA ASN A 83 -35.89 23.63 9.43
C ASN A 83 -35.80 22.58 10.56
N PRO A 84 -36.39 22.85 11.75
CA PRO A 84 -36.32 21.96 12.91
C PRO A 84 -37.00 20.59 12.69
N ASP A 85 -37.81 20.43 11.64
CA ASP A 85 -38.39 19.15 11.23
C ASP A 85 -37.37 18.17 10.63
N LEU A 86 -36.21 18.63 10.16
CA LEU A 86 -35.13 17.76 9.63
C LEU A 86 -34.46 16.88 10.70
N ALA A 87 -34.56 17.27 11.99
CA ALA A 87 -34.09 16.44 13.11
C ALA A 87 -34.94 15.19 13.33
N LYS A 88 -36.16 15.14 12.77
CA LYS A 88 -37.05 14.00 12.90
C LYS A 88 -36.52 12.89 11.99
N GLN A 89 -35.83 11.95 12.60
CA GLN A 89 -35.41 10.71 11.96
C GLN A 89 -36.67 10.09 11.33
N PRO A 90 -36.67 9.72 10.04
CA PRO A 90 -37.79 9.02 9.45
C PRO A 90 -37.96 7.73 10.25
N THR A 91 -39.02 7.68 11.05
CA THR A 91 -39.43 6.48 11.77
C THR A 91 -39.86 5.48 10.71
N TYR A 92 -38.91 4.67 10.24
CA TYR A 92 -39.24 3.52 9.42
C TYR A 92 -40.02 2.56 10.32
N ASN A 93 -41.35 2.65 10.24
CA ASN A 93 -42.25 1.67 10.83
C ASN A 93 -41.91 0.31 10.21
N LYS A 94 -41.36 -0.57 11.05
CA LYS A 94 -41.24 -1.99 10.75
C LYS A 94 -42.54 -2.69 11.10
#